data_AF-A0A354G936-F1
#
_entry.id   AF-A0A354G936-F1
#
_cell.length_a   1.000
_cell.length_b   1.000
_cell.length_c   1.000
_cell.angle_alpha   90.00
_cell.angle_beta   90.00
_cell.angle_gamma   90.00
#
_symmetry.space_group_name_H-M   'P 1'
#
loop_
_entity.id
_entity.type
_entity.pdbx_description
1 polymer ?
#
loop_
_entity_poly.entity_id
_entity_poly.type
_entity_poly.pdbx_seq_one_letter_code
_entity_poly.pdbx_strand_id
1 'polypeptide(L)'
;METSVMFILMAIIGWSNDDFEKLKNGDTAMLEKLYIDYKSNIFRFIFLKTRGNKELAEDIFSETFHSALSSVGTLKNNTNIRSWLIKIAHRRYIDFVRKNIRDEKINNMLIMTHTEYQEDTSPGIVIEQEKELAFNCAMENLKDMYKQVLTLKYIEKKSVLEISTIIMKNERETEGLLYRARNTLKKEIKSIMER
;
A
#
# COMPACT_ATOMS: atom_id res chain seq x y z
N MET A 1 -3.44 0.57 17.76
CA MET A 1 -4.49 -0.19 17.05
C MET A 1 -4.50 0.16 15.56
N GLU A 2 -4.36 1.43 15.17
CA GLU A 2 -4.24 1.88 13.76
C GLU A 2 -3.20 1.12 12.92
N THR A 3 -2.02 0.83 13.49
CA THR A 3 -0.99 0.05 12.78
C THR A 3 -1.45 -1.37 12.46
N SER A 4 -2.21 -2.02 13.34
CA SER A 4 -2.69 -3.39 13.15
C SER A 4 -3.80 -3.47 12.10
N VAL A 5 -4.69 -2.48 12.05
CA VAL A 5 -5.75 -2.39 11.04
C VAL A 5 -5.17 -2.17 9.64
N MET A 6 -4.19 -1.28 9.51
CA MET A 6 -3.44 -1.05 8.27
C MET A 6 -2.71 -2.32 7.79
N PHE A 7 -2.12 -3.13 8.68
CA PHE A 7 -1.49 -4.40 8.31
C PHE A 7 -2.50 -5.45 7.81
N ILE A 8 -3.70 -5.50 8.39
CA ILE A 8 -4.74 -6.45 7.96
C ILE A 8 -5.37 -6.00 6.63
N LEU A 9 -5.60 -4.69 6.46
CA LEU A 9 -5.97 -4.07 5.18
C LEU A 9 -4.92 -4.39 4.10
N MET A 10 -3.63 -4.25 4.41
CA MET A 10 -2.53 -4.63 3.51
C MET A 10 -2.42 -6.15 3.28
N ALA A 11 -2.96 -6.99 4.15
CA ALA A 11 -2.87 -8.45 4.00
C ALA A 11 -4.11 -9.09 3.35
N ILE A 12 -5.27 -8.39 3.37
CA ILE A 12 -6.55 -8.90 2.85
C ILE A 12 -6.98 -8.14 1.59
N ILE A 13 -6.59 -6.87 1.45
CA ILE A 13 -6.73 -6.06 0.22
C ILE A 13 -5.38 -5.96 -0.51
N GLY A 14 -4.27 -5.95 0.23
CA GLY A 14 -2.93 -5.81 -0.34
C GLY A 14 -2.23 -7.11 -0.71
N TRP A 15 -1.25 -6.93 -1.60
CA TRP A 15 -0.28 -7.87 -2.16
C TRP A 15 -0.08 -9.18 -1.38
N SER A 16 -0.65 -10.26 -1.91
CA SER A 16 -0.33 -11.61 -1.43
C SER A 16 1.16 -11.93 -1.70
N ASN A 17 1.73 -12.92 -1.01
CA ASN A 17 3.10 -13.36 -1.32
C ASN A 17 3.22 -13.85 -2.78
N ASP A 18 2.17 -14.47 -3.32
CA ASP A 18 2.11 -14.90 -4.72
C ASP A 18 2.04 -13.70 -5.68
N ASP A 19 1.22 -12.68 -5.37
CA ASP A 19 1.15 -11.43 -6.12
C ASP A 19 2.52 -10.74 -6.15
N PHE A 20 3.23 -10.77 -5.02
CA PHE A 20 4.54 -10.16 -4.86
C PHE A 20 5.63 -10.86 -5.66
N GLU A 21 5.65 -12.20 -5.67
CA GLU A 21 6.60 -12.94 -6.51
C GLU A 21 6.29 -12.75 -7.99
N LYS A 22 5.01 -12.75 -8.39
CA LYS A 22 4.59 -12.41 -9.76
C LYS A 22 5.01 -10.99 -10.15
N LEU A 23 4.86 -10.01 -9.25
CA LEU A 23 5.32 -8.65 -9.46
C LEU A 23 6.82 -8.59 -9.71
N LYS A 24 7.63 -9.28 -8.90
CA LYS A 24 9.09 -9.31 -9.06
C LYS A 24 9.52 -9.96 -10.38
N ASN A 25 8.74 -10.91 -10.86
CA ASN A 25 8.95 -11.57 -12.14
C ASN A 25 8.45 -10.75 -13.35
N GLY A 26 7.90 -9.55 -13.11
CA GLY A 26 7.43 -8.67 -14.17
C GLY A 26 6.08 -9.05 -14.77
N ASP A 27 5.24 -9.78 -14.02
CA ASP A 27 3.87 -10.08 -14.44
C ASP A 27 3.09 -8.79 -14.70
N THR A 28 2.53 -8.67 -15.91
CA THR A 28 1.90 -7.44 -16.38
C THR A 28 0.67 -7.05 -15.57
N ALA A 29 -0.13 -8.02 -15.12
CA ALA A 29 -1.32 -7.74 -14.31
C ALA A 29 -0.92 -7.23 -12.92
N MET A 30 0.18 -7.74 -12.37
CA MET A 30 0.73 -7.22 -11.13
C MET A 30 1.34 -5.83 -11.33
N LEU A 31 2.10 -5.58 -12.39
CA LEU A 31 2.61 -4.23 -12.67
C LEU A 31 1.48 -3.20 -12.83
N GLU A 32 0.36 -3.58 -13.45
CA GLU A 32 -0.84 -2.74 -13.54
C GLU A 32 -1.46 -2.50 -12.16
N LYS A 33 -1.59 -3.54 -11.33
CA LYS A 33 -2.06 -3.41 -9.94
C LYS A 33 -1.19 -2.44 -9.14
N LEU A 34 0.13 -2.54 -9.28
CA LEU A 34 1.09 -1.61 -8.66
C LEU A 34 0.82 -0.17 -9.09
N TYR A 35 0.59 0.05 -10.38
CA TYR A 35 0.25 1.37 -10.88
C TYR A 35 -1.07 1.89 -10.28
N ILE A 36 -2.14 1.09 -10.33
CA ILE A 36 -3.47 1.49 -9.84
C ILE A 36 -3.44 1.79 -8.34
N ASP A 37 -2.80 0.93 -7.55
CA ASP A 37 -2.76 1.05 -6.09
C ASP A 37 -2.00 2.30 -5.62
N TYR A 38 -0.96 2.72 -6.34
CA TYR A 38 -0.02 3.74 -5.86
C TYR A 38 0.00 5.04 -6.68
N LYS A 39 -0.56 5.10 -7.90
CA LYS A 39 -0.51 6.30 -8.76
C LYS A 39 -0.91 7.58 -8.05
N SER A 40 -2.03 7.58 -7.34
CA SER A 40 -2.55 8.78 -6.69
C SER A 40 -1.67 9.26 -5.54
N ASN A 41 -1.14 8.32 -4.74
CA ASN A 41 -0.27 8.65 -3.60
C ASN A 41 1.08 9.22 -4.07
N ILE A 42 1.67 8.58 -5.08
CA ILE A 42 2.97 8.99 -5.63
C ILE A 42 2.86 10.31 -6.39
N PHE A 43 1.82 10.49 -7.21
CA PHE A 43 1.59 11.76 -7.90
C PHE A 43 1.42 12.91 -6.91
N ARG A 44 0.64 12.72 -5.83
CA ARG A 44 0.48 13.75 -4.79
C ARG A 44 1.80 14.10 -4.11
N PHE A 45 2.61 13.10 -3.75
CA PHE A 45 3.93 13.35 -3.16
C PHE A 45 4.79 14.24 -4.06
N ILE A 46 4.83 13.91 -5.36
CA ILE A 46 5.60 14.66 -6.35
C ILE A 46 5.02 16.07 -6.50
N PHE A 47 3.70 16.20 -6.66
CA PHE A 47 3.02 17.49 -6.82
C PHE A 47 3.28 18.46 -5.66
N LEU A 48 3.32 17.95 -4.43
CA LEU A 48 3.68 18.77 -3.25
C LEU A 48 5.16 19.17 -3.29
N LYS A 49 6.06 18.26 -3.69
CA LYS A 49 7.49 18.57 -3.86
C LYS A 49 7.74 19.59 -4.96
N THR A 50 6.93 19.60 -6.01
CA THR A 50 7.00 20.58 -7.11
C THR A 50 6.23 21.87 -6.83
N ARG A 51 5.77 22.08 -5.58
CA ARG A 51 4.98 23.25 -5.15
C ARG A 51 3.75 23.51 -6.02
N GLY A 52 3.11 22.43 -6.49
CA GLY A 52 1.91 22.50 -7.31
C GLY A 52 2.16 22.71 -8.81
N ASN A 53 3.42 22.70 -9.28
CA ASN A 53 3.69 22.67 -10.71
C ASN A 53 3.27 21.31 -11.28
N LYS A 54 2.17 21.30 -12.02
CA LYS A 54 1.53 20.10 -12.58
C LYS A 54 2.35 19.45 -13.68
N GLU A 55 2.82 20.23 -14.65
CA GLU A 55 3.62 19.74 -15.79
C GLU A 55 4.88 19.03 -15.28
N LEU A 56 5.59 19.69 -14.36
CA LEU A 56 6.75 19.08 -13.72
C LEU A 56 6.42 17.82 -12.93
N ALA A 57 5.28 17.82 -12.23
CA ALA A 57 4.86 16.64 -11.47
C ALA A 57 4.56 15.45 -12.39
N GLU A 58 3.94 15.68 -13.55
CA GLU A 58 3.65 14.66 -14.56
C GLU A 58 4.92 14.06 -15.16
N ASP A 59 5.93 14.89 -15.44
CA ASP A 59 7.24 14.42 -15.94
C ASP A 59 7.95 13.52 -14.91
N ILE A 60 8.10 14.01 -13.68
CA ILE A 60 8.76 13.25 -12.60
C ILE A 60 7.97 11.98 -12.29
N PHE A 61 6.64 12.02 -12.32
CA PHE A 61 5.78 10.87 -12.10
C PHE A 61 5.98 9.79 -13.17
N SER A 62 6.05 10.19 -14.43
CA SER A 62 6.29 9.27 -15.55
C SER A 62 7.65 8.59 -15.42
N GLU A 63 8.71 9.37 -15.13
CA GLU A 63 10.05 8.82 -14.88
C GLU A 63 10.09 7.90 -13.66
N THR A 64 9.30 8.21 -12.63
CA THR A 64 9.20 7.41 -11.40
C THR A 64 8.65 6.02 -11.71
N PHE A 65 7.51 5.94 -12.39
CA PHE A 65 6.92 4.65 -12.73
C PHE A 65 7.75 3.89 -13.75
N HIS A 66 8.36 4.57 -14.72
CA HIS A 66 9.31 3.92 -15.63
C HIS A 66 10.49 3.29 -14.88
N SER A 67 11.07 4.03 -13.92
CA SER A 67 12.17 3.53 -13.07
C SER A 67 11.70 2.40 -12.14
N ALA A 68 10.48 2.47 -11.62
CA ALA A 68 9.89 1.44 -10.77
C ALA A 68 9.72 0.14 -11.54
N LEU A 69 9.11 0.17 -12.73
CA LEU A 69 8.95 -1.01 -13.58
C LEU A 69 10.31 -1.69 -13.89
N SER A 70 11.33 -0.89 -14.17
CA SER A 70 12.68 -1.39 -14.46
C SER A 70 13.43 -1.97 -13.25
N SER A 71 13.02 -1.62 -12.03
CA SER A 71 13.71 -2.02 -10.79
C SER A 71 12.88 -2.89 -9.86
N VAL A 72 11.66 -3.25 -10.26
CA VAL A 72 10.71 -3.99 -9.43
C VAL A 72 11.25 -5.33 -8.92
N GLY A 73 12.08 -6.01 -9.71
CA GLY A 73 12.74 -7.26 -9.31
C GLY A 73 13.71 -7.11 -8.12
N THR A 74 14.17 -5.89 -7.83
CA THR A 74 15.06 -5.59 -6.69
C THR A 74 14.31 -5.37 -5.37
N LEU A 75 12.98 -5.37 -5.41
CA LEU A 75 12.14 -5.12 -4.25
C LEU A 75 12.26 -6.27 -3.25
N LYS A 76 12.66 -5.94 -2.01
CA LYS A 76 13.02 -6.93 -0.99
C LYS A 76 11.83 -7.51 -0.23
N ASN A 77 10.75 -6.75 -0.05
CA ASN A 77 9.57 -7.18 0.69
C ASN A 77 8.28 -6.48 0.21
N ASN A 78 7.15 -7.16 0.41
CA ASN A 78 5.81 -6.67 0.06
C ASN A 78 5.29 -5.60 1.04
N THR A 79 5.80 -5.55 2.27
CA THR A 79 5.38 -4.56 3.29
C THR A 79 5.89 -3.14 3.03
N ASN A 80 6.74 -2.93 2.02
CA ASN A 80 7.41 -1.64 1.80
C ASN A 80 7.29 -1.09 0.37
N ILE A 81 6.32 -1.57 -0.42
CA ILE A 81 6.14 -1.14 -1.82
C ILE A 81 5.96 0.38 -1.90
N ARG A 82 5.13 0.97 -1.03
CA ARG A 82 4.90 2.43 -0.99
C ARG A 82 6.19 3.20 -0.75
N SER A 83 6.93 2.88 0.31
CA SER A 83 8.15 3.66 0.62
C SER A 83 9.26 3.39 -0.39
N TRP A 84 9.27 2.23 -1.04
CA TRP A 84 10.15 1.98 -2.18
C TRP A 84 9.81 2.89 -3.37
N LEU A 85 8.54 3.02 -3.75
CA LEU A 85 8.10 3.96 -4.80
C LEU A 85 8.40 5.42 -4.43
N ILE A 86 8.17 5.83 -3.18
CA ILE A 86 8.51 7.18 -2.70
C ILE A 86 10.02 7.44 -2.79
N LYS A 87 10.86 6.45 -2.47
CA LYS A 87 12.32 6.58 -2.63
C LYS A 87 12.72 6.81 -4.08
N ILE A 88 12.07 6.11 -5.03
CA ILE A 88 12.30 6.33 -6.46
C ILE A 88 11.86 7.74 -6.85
N ALA A 89 10.63 8.13 -6.48
CA ALA A 89 10.07 9.45 -6.76
C ALA A 89 10.94 10.58 -6.24
N HIS A 90 11.41 10.45 -4.99
CA HIS A 90 12.30 11.42 -4.38
C HIS A 90 13.63 11.53 -5.13
N ARG A 91 14.23 10.40 -5.55
CA ARG A 91 15.46 10.42 -6.36
C ARG A 91 15.24 11.14 -7.69
N ARG A 92 14.15 10.87 -8.39
CA ARG A 92 13.79 11.56 -9.64
C ARG A 92 13.59 13.06 -9.44
N TYR A 93 12.90 13.47 -8.38
CA TYR A 93 12.78 14.88 -8.02
C TYR A 93 14.14 15.54 -7.75
N ILE A 94 15.02 14.89 -6.98
CA ILE A 94 16.37 15.43 -6.71
C ILE A 94 17.20 15.52 -7.99
N ASP A 95 17.13 14.51 -8.87
CA ASP A 95 17.82 14.52 -10.16
C ASP A 95 17.33 15.68 -11.04
N PHE A 96 16.01 15.91 -11.09
CA PHE A 96 15.42 17.06 -11.77
C PHE A 96 15.94 18.39 -11.19
N VAL A 97 15.88 18.55 -9.86
CA VAL A 97 16.33 19.78 -9.20
C VAL A 97 17.81 20.06 -9.49
N ARG A 98 18.66 19.03 -9.43
CA ARG A 98 20.11 19.16 -9.74
C ARG A 98 20.36 19.62 -11.17
N LYS A 99 19.61 19.10 -12.15
CA LYS A 99 19.71 19.54 -13.56
C LYS A 99 19.31 21.01 -13.70
N ASN A 100 18.21 21.44 -13.08
CA ASN A 100 17.70 22.80 -13.23
C ASN A 100 18.46 23.87 -12.42
N ILE A 101 19.14 23.49 -11.34
CA ILE A 101 20.09 24.36 -10.63
C ILE A 101 21.34 24.61 -11.50
N ARG A 102 21.80 23.58 -12.23
CA ARG A 102 22.95 23.68 -13.13
C ARG A 102 22.66 24.58 -14.35
N ASP A 103 21.39 24.69 -14.74
CA ASP A 103 20.91 25.50 -15.87
C ASP A 103 20.38 26.90 -15.46
N GLU A 104 20.72 27.41 -14.26
CA GLU A 104 20.36 28.75 -13.73
C GLU A 104 18.84 29.05 -13.57
N LYS A 105 17.94 28.07 -13.65
CA LYS A 105 16.48 28.33 -13.63
C LYS A 105 15.78 28.25 -12.28
N ILE A 106 16.42 27.75 -11.21
CA ILE A 106 15.73 27.61 -9.90
C ILE A 106 16.66 27.99 -8.74
N ASN A 107 16.69 29.28 -8.40
CA ASN A 107 17.55 29.78 -7.32
C ASN A 107 16.97 29.63 -5.90
N ASN A 108 15.91 28.85 -5.63
CA ASN A 108 15.34 28.73 -4.27
C ASN A 108 14.48 27.45 -4.02
N MET A 109 14.91 26.27 -4.51
CA MET A 109 14.21 24.99 -4.21
C MET A 109 14.86 24.15 -3.10
N LEU A 110 16.09 24.46 -2.70
CA LEU A 110 16.87 23.58 -1.83
C LEU A 110 16.75 24.00 -0.36
N ILE A 111 15.56 23.86 0.23
CA ILE A 111 15.41 23.94 1.68
C ILE A 111 14.58 22.77 2.19
N MET A 112 15.21 22.05 3.15
CA MET A 112 14.70 21.02 4.05
C MET A 112 14.60 19.58 3.54
N THR A 113 15.77 18.95 3.62
CA THR A 113 15.97 17.58 4.11
C THR A 113 15.36 17.41 5.51
N HIS A 114 14.79 16.21 5.75
CA HIS A 114 14.10 15.77 6.98
C HIS A 114 12.72 16.39 7.18
N THR A 115 11.69 15.67 6.74
CA THR A 115 10.34 15.82 7.29
C THR A 115 9.88 14.45 7.76
N GLU A 116 9.84 14.28 9.07
CA GLU A 116 8.88 13.44 9.77
C GLU A 116 7.52 13.57 9.09
N TYR A 117 6.85 12.44 8.89
CA TYR A 117 5.49 12.40 8.39
C TYR A 117 4.59 13.13 9.38
N GLN A 118 4.30 14.40 9.11
CA GLN A 118 3.18 15.08 9.75
C GLN A 118 1.90 14.76 8.98
N GLU A 119 0.89 14.37 9.75
CA GLU A 119 -0.49 14.14 9.33
C GLU A 119 -1.04 15.39 8.66
N ASP A 120 -1.41 15.29 7.38
CA ASP A 120 -1.99 16.40 6.63
C ASP A 120 -3.26 15.94 5.91
N THR A 121 -4.39 16.22 6.58
CA THR A 121 -5.78 15.98 6.17
C THR A 121 -6.03 16.48 4.75
N SER A 122 -5.98 15.58 3.78
CA SER A 122 -6.39 15.86 2.40
C SER A 122 -6.96 14.59 1.76
N PRO A 123 -7.68 14.66 0.62
CA PRO A 123 -8.54 13.59 0.10
C PRO A 123 -7.95 12.17 0.05
N GLY A 124 -6.62 12.02 -0.05
CA GLY A 124 -5.97 10.70 0.04
C GLY A 124 -5.90 10.10 1.45
N ILE A 125 -5.84 10.92 2.51
CA ILE A 125 -6.04 10.48 3.91
C ILE A 125 -7.51 10.16 4.12
N VAL A 126 -8.42 10.95 3.53
CA VAL A 126 -9.86 10.67 3.59
C VAL A 126 -10.18 9.32 2.95
N ILE A 127 -9.59 8.98 1.79
CA ILE A 127 -9.75 7.65 1.17
C ILE A 127 -9.13 6.53 2.04
N GLU A 128 -8.00 6.79 2.71
CA GLU A 128 -7.39 5.78 3.60
C GLU A 128 -8.20 5.60 4.89
N GLN A 129 -8.73 6.68 5.46
CA GLN A 129 -9.67 6.68 6.57
C GLN A 129 -11.00 6.05 6.19
N GLU A 130 -11.52 6.28 4.99
CA GLU A 130 -12.71 5.62 4.45
C GLU A 130 -12.50 4.12 4.28
N LYS A 131 -11.32 3.70 3.80
CA LYS A 131 -10.94 2.28 3.74
C LYS A 131 -10.80 1.68 5.14
N GLU A 132 -10.26 2.42 6.08
CA GLU A 132 -10.15 1.99 7.49
C GLU A 132 -11.52 1.88 8.16
N LEU A 133 -12.40 2.85 7.94
CA LEU A 133 -13.79 2.81 8.40
C LEU A 133 -14.56 1.67 7.75
N ALA A 134 -14.44 1.50 6.42
CA ALA A 134 -15.08 0.40 5.71
C ALA A 134 -14.57 -0.96 6.19
N PHE A 135 -13.28 -1.08 6.51
CA PHE A 135 -12.70 -2.27 7.11
C PHE A 135 -13.23 -2.53 8.52
N ASN A 136 -13.29 -1.51 9.37
CA ASN A 136 -13.80 -1.66 10.73
C ASN A 136 -15.28 -2.08 10.72
N CYS A 137 -16.11 -1.41 9.90
CA CYS A 137 -17.51 -1.78 9.69
C CYS A 137 -17.64 -3.20 9.11
N ALA A 138 -16.81 -3.57 8.14
CA ALA A 138 -16.81 -4.92 7.59
C ALA A 138 -16.44 -5.96 8.64
N MET A 139 -15.41 -5.71 9.44
CA MET A 139 -15.00 -6.58 10.55
C MET A 139 -16.10 -6.73 11.59
N GLU A 140 -16.91 -5.72 11.86
CA GLU A 140 -18.08 -5.82 12.73
C GLU A 140 -19.16 -6.76 12.17
N ASN A 141 -19.35 -6.78 10.85
CA ASN A 141 -20.35 -7.61 10.16
C ASN A 141 -19.93 -9.08 9.99
N LEU A 142 -18.67 -9.43 10.22
CA LEU A 142 -18.21 -10.81 10.12
C LEU A 142 -18.81 -11.68 11.24
N LYS A 143 -18.90 -12.99 10.99
CA LYS A 143 -19.15 -13.96 12.07
C LYS A 143 -17.97 -13.94 13.05
N ASP A 144 -18.23 -14.10 14.34
CA ASP A 144 -17.18 -14.06 15.39
C ASP A 144 -16.04 -15.02 15.11
N MET A 145 -16.37 -16.22 14.62
CA MET A 145 -15.35 -17.20 14.27
C MET A 145 -14.41 -16.73 13.15
N TYR A 146 -14.92 -15.94 12.20
CA TYR A 146 -14.12 -15.36 11.12
C TYR A 146 -13.25 -14.21 11.63
N LYS A 147 -13.80 -13.33 12.48
CA LYS A 147 -13.04 -12.26 13.13
C LYS A 147 -11.86 -12.84 13.90
N GLN A 148 -12.12 -13.87 14.70
CA GLN A 148 -11.11 -14.52 15.54
C GLN A 148 -9.97 -15.11 14.72
N VAL A 149 -10.24 -15.88 13.67
CA VAL A 149 -9.15 -16.46 12.85
C VAL A 149 -8.35 -15.41 12.09
N LEU A 150 -8.99 -14.32 11.65
CA LEU A 150 -8.29 -13.21 10.99
C LEU A 150 -7.42 -12.45 11.98
N THR A 151 -7.91 -12.17 13.19
CA THR A 151 -7.15 -11.56 14.28
C THR A 151 -5.93 -12.40 14.64
N LEU A 152 -6.13 -13.69 14.92
CA LEU A 152 -5.02 -14.60 15.25
C LEU A 152 -3.98 -14.64 14.13
N LYS A 153 -4.42 -14.67 12.86
CA LYS A 153 -3.51 -14.76 11.72
C LYS A 153 -2.71 -13.49 11.45
N TYR A 154 -3.36 -12.33 11.50
CA TYR A 154 -2.79 -11.10 10.96
C TYR A 154 -2.41 -10.07 12.03
N ILE A 155 -3.10 -10.05 13.18
CA ILE A 155 -2.75 -9.20 14.32
C ILE A 155 -1.72 -9.92 15.18
N GLU A 156 -2.06 -11.14 15.60
CA GLU A 156 -1.21 -11.94 16.51
C GLU A 156 -0.14 -12.75 15.78
N LYS A 157 -0.13 -12.71 14.44
CA LYS A 157 0.87 -13.34 13.55
C LYS A 157 1.04 -14.85 13.79
N LYS A 158 -0.02 -15.55 14.19
CA LYS A 158 -0.02 -16.99 14.41
C LYS A 158 0.08 -17.79 13.10
N SER A 159 0.81 -18.89 13.15
CA SER A 159 0.82 -19.90 12.09
C SER A 159 -0.53 -20.63 12.02
N VAL A 160 -0.82 -21.28 10.88
CA VAL A 160 -2.08 -22.02 10.71
C VAL A 160 -2.20 -23.15 11.73
N LEU A 161 -1.09 -23.80 12.05
CA LEU A 161 -0.97 -24.82 13.10
C LEU A 161 -1.27 -24.26 14.50
N GLU A 162 -0.73 -23.10 14.85
CA GLU A 162 -1.06 -22.47 16.14
C GLU A 162 -2.53 -22.09 16.21
N ILE A 163 -3.09 -21.54 15.12
CA ILE A 163 -4.51 -21.18 15.05
C ILE A 163 -5.39 -22.43 15.18
N SER A 164 -5.06 -23.51 14.48
CA SER A 164 -5.81 -24.77 14.53
C SER A 164 -5.85 -25.35 15.94
N THR A 165 -4.74 -25.23 16.67
CA THR A 165 -4.66 -25.59 18.08
C THR A 165 -5.57 -24.72 18.95
N ILE A 166 -5.55 -23.39 18.75
CA ILE A 166 -6.35 -22.43 19.53
C ILE A 166 -7.85 -22.63 19.30
N ILE A 167 -8.28 -22.86 18.06
CA ILE A 167 -9.71 -23.01 17.71
C ILE A 167 -10.20 -24.46 17.77
N MET A 168 -9.34 -25.38 18.23
CA MET A 168 -9.62 -26.82 18.36
C MET A 168 -10.10 -27.47 17.05
N LYS A 169 -9.42 -27.17 15.94
CA LYS A 169 -9.66 -27.74 14.59
C LYS A 169 -8.38 -28.30 14.00
N ASN A 170 -8.48 -29.06 12.92
CA ASN A 170 -7.30 -29.45 12.16
C ASN A 170 -6.85 -28.34 11.19
N GLU A 171 -5.59 -28.37 10.76
CA GLU A 171 -4.99 -27.34 9.90
C GLU A 171 -5.76 -27.13 8.59
N ARG A 172 -6.29 -28.21 7.99
CA ARG A 172 -7.05 -28.15 6.73
C ARG A 172 -8.38 -27.40 6.91
N GLU A 173 -9.08 -27.68 7.99
CA GLU A 173 -10.30 -26.96 8.36
C GLU A 173 -10.01 -25.49 8.68
N THR A 174 -8.91 -25.22 9.39
CA THR A 174 -8.46 -23.87 9.71
C THR A 174 -8.12 -23.07 8.46
N GLU A 175 -7.43 -23.66 7.49
CA GLU A 175 -7.13 -22.97 6.23
C GLU A 175 -8.40 -22.69 5.42
N GLY A 176 -9.31 -23.66 5.34
CA GLY A 176 -10.62 -23.45 4.70
C GLY A 176 -11.48 -22.41 5.42
N LEU A 177 -11.33 -22.27 6.74
CA LEU A 177 -11.98 -21.25 7.54
C LEU A 177 -11.38 -19.86 7.29
N LEU A 178 -10.05 -19.75 7.28
CA LEU A 178 -9.33 -18.53 6.94
C LEU A 178 -9.66 -18.05 5.51
N TYR A 179 -9.69 -18.97 4.55
CA TYR A 179 -10.06 -18.66 3.18
C TYR A 179 -11.46 -18.03 3.08
N ARG A 180 -12.45 -18.68 3.71
CA ARG A 180 -13.82 -18.14 3.75
C ARG A 180 -13.90 -16.81 4.48
N ALA A 181 -13.19 -16.66 5.60
CA ALA A 181 -13.13 -15.41 6.36
C ALA A 181 -12.57 -14.25 5.53
N ARG A 182 -11.45 -14.46 4.80
CA ARG A 182 -10.85 -13.47 3.89
C ARG A 182 -11.84 -13.06 2.78
N ASN A 183 -12.49 -14.03 2.14
CA ASN A 183 -13.43 -13.76 1.06
C ASN A 183 -14.68 -13.01 1.54
N THR A 184 -15.21 -13.38 2.71
CA THR A 184 -16.32 -12.66 3.32
C THR A 184 -15.93 -11.22 3.64
N LEU A 185 -14.77 -11.01 4.27
CA LEU A 185 -14.28 -9.65 4.57
C LEU A 185 -14.12 -8.81 3.31
N LYS A 186 -13.53 -9.37 2.25
CA LYS A 186 -13.39 -8.66 0.97
C LYS A 186 -14.75 -8.26 0.38
N LYS A 187 -15.75 -9.13 0.49
CA LYS A 187 -17.12 -8.86 0.00
C LYS A 187 -17.80 -7.76 0.80
N GLU A 188 -17.69 -7.80 2.13
CA GLU A 188 -18.27 -6.78 3.03
C GLU A 188 -17.65 -5.41 2.76
N ILE A 189 -16.32 -5.32 2.68
CA ILE A 189 -15.61 -4.07 2.37
C ILE A 189 -16.08 -3.51 1.02
N LYS A 190 -16.15 -4.36 -0.01
CA LYS A 190 -16.64 -3.95 -1.33
C LYS A 190 -18.08 -3.42 -1.25
N SER A 191 -18.97 -4.10 -0.54
CA SER A 191 -20.37 -3.68 -0.39
C SER A 191 -20.52 -2.36 0.37
N ILE A 192 -19.61 -2.05 1.31
CA ILE A 192 -19.63 -0.80 2.06
C ILE A 192 -19.06 0.35 1.21
N MET A 193 -18.06 0.07 0.38
CA MET A 193 -17.44 1.06 -0.51
C MET A 193 -18.28 1.37 -1.76
N GLU A 194 -19.15 0.46 -2.20
CA GLU A 194 -20.03 0.64 -3.37
C GLU A 194 -21.42 1.21 -3.02
N ARG A 195 -21.69 1.45 -1.73
CA ARG A 195 -22.91 2.13 -1.23
C ARG A 195 -22.72 3.64 -1.18
#